data_AF-A0A0C9VB75-F1
#
_entry.id   AF-A0A0C9VB75-F1
#
_cell.length_a   1.000
_cell.length_b   1.000
_cell.length_c   1.000
_cell.angle_alpha   90.00
_cell.angle_beta   90.00
_cell.angle_gamma   90.00
#
_symmetry.space_group_name_H-M   'P 1'
#
loop_
_entity.id
_entity.type
_entity.pdbx_description
1 polymer ?
#
loop_
_entity_poly.entity_id
_entity_poly.type
_entity_poly.pdbx_seq_one_letter_code
_entity_poly.pdbx_strand_id
1 'polypeptide(L)'
;MVGGRLQEDFDLIHIQSLRELGKLVLDGTGIGNEGVFHIVSLKQYLYHLDLSNNPMIDDDAIPALILFKNLDYLSIVGTGIKMPGLRRLATPTQKEGREIAIEIPSVCEKYIDNIEKEYLLQPAPPLIVDPTVCSMLSKAALKRNLGAHAAVNSSILASGTRKEMAERLKNILETRKLDLIVREMLTDEDTEGA
;
A
#
# COMPACT_ATOMS: atom_id res chain seq x y z
N MET A 1 -15.43 -22.75 -8.77
CA MET A 1 -15.74 -21.31 -8.87
C MET A 1 -17.17 -21.15 -8.40
N VAL A 2 -17.37 -20.67 -7.16
CA VAL A 2 -18.72 -20.44 -6.61
C VAL A 2 -18.99 -18.94 -6.75
N GLY A 3 -19.57 -18.53 -7.88
CA GLY A 3 -20.04 -17.16 -8.09
C GLY A 3 -21.42 -16.98 -7.47
N GLY A 4 -21.48 -16.87 -6.14
CA GLY A 4 -22.70 -16.48 -5.43
C GLY A 4 -22.72 -14.96 -5.25
N ARG A 5 -23.82 -14.30 -5.59
CA ARG A 5 -24.07 -12.93 -5.11
C ARG A 5 -24.21 -13.01 -3.59
N LEU A 6 -23.22 -12.53 -2.85
CA LEU A 6 -23.36 -12.27 -1.42
C LEU A 6 -24.28 -11.05 -1.32
N GLN A 7 -25.44 -11.21 -0.67
CA GLN A 7 -26.40 -10.12 -0.56
C GLN A 7 -26.05 -9.20 0.61
N GLU A 8 -25.35 -9.73 1.63
CA GLU A 8 -24.84 -9.01 2.79
C GLU A 8 -23.52 -9.64 3.31
N ASP A 9 -22.66 -8.86 3.97
CA ASP A 9 -21.37 -9.32 4.53
C ASP A 9 -21.49 -10.56 5.44
N PHE A 10 -22.67 -10.75 6.05
CA PHE A 10 -22.98 -11.88 6.93
C PHE A 10 -22.97 -13.23 6.20
N ASP A 11 -23.21 -13.25 4.89
CA ASP A 11 -23.20 -14.48 4.08
C ASP A 11 -21.81 -15.15 4.06
N LEU A 12 -20.74 -14.40 4.36
CA LEU A 12 -19.37 -14.89 4.47
C LEU A 12 -19.10 -15.70 5.74
N ILE A 13 -20.03 -15.74 6.70
CA ILE A 13 -19.86 -16.56 7.92
C ILE A 13 -19.87 -18.05 7.59
N HIS A 14 -20.53 -18.47 6.52
CA HIS A 14 -20.62 -19.88 6.16
C HIS A 14 -19.35 -20.42 5.49
N ILE A 15 -18.53 -19.55 4.86
CA ILE A 15 -17.30 -19.98 4.19
C ILE A 15 -16.15 -20.25 5.16
N GLN A 16 -16.27 -19.88 6.43
CA GLN A 16 -15.26 -20.13 7.49
C GLN A 16 -14.95 -21.63 7.69
N SER A 17 -15.84 -22.52 7.27
CA SER A 17 -15.69 -23.98 7.38
C SER A 17 -14.81 -24.59 6.27
N LEU A 18 -14.51 -23.84 5.21
CA LEU A 18 -13.78 -24.33 4.03
C LEU A 18 -12.26 -24.26 4.23
N ARG A 19 -11.74 -25.14 5.09
CA ARG A 19 -10.32 -25.18 5.53
C ARG A 19 -9.31 -25.59 4.45
N GLU A 20 -9.74 -25.82 3.22
CA GLU A 20 -8.86 -26.12 2.08
C GLU A 20 -9.00 -25.10 0.95
N LEU A 21 -9.71 -23.99 1.21
CA LEU A 21 -9.89 -22.95 0.22
C LEU A 21 -8.58 -22.17 0.08
N GLY A 22 -7.87 -22.42 -1.02
CA GLY A 22 -6.63 -21.72 -1.36
C GLY A 22 -6.82 -20.44 -2.18
N LYS A 23 -7.89 -20.41 -3.00
CA LYS A 23 -8.26 -19.25 -3.82
C LYS A 23 -9.68 -18.80 -3.47
N LEU A 24 -9.84 -17.52 -3.18
CA LEU A 24 -11.14 -16.90 -2.93
C LEU A 24 -11.30 -15.67 -3.83
N VAL A 25 -12.38 -15.65 -4.61
CA VAL A 25 -12.73 -14.57 -5.53
C VAL A 25 -14.05 -13.98 -5.07
N LEU A 26 -14.03 -12.71 -4.69
CA LEU A 26 -15.17 -11.92 -4.22
C LEU A 26 -15.36 -10.66 -5.09
N ASP A 27 -14.95 -10.73 -6.36
CA ASP A 27 -15.09 -9.64 -7.32
C ASP A 27 -16.55 -9.15 -7.44
N GLY A 28 -16.75 -7.84 -7.30
CA GLY A 28 -18.04 -7.18 -7.55
C GLY A 28 -19.19 -7.71 -6.69
N THR A 29 -18.88 -8.26 -5.50
CA THR A 29 -19.89 -8.83 -4.60
C THR A 29 -20.64 -7.79 -3.78
N GLY A 30 -20.11 -6.56 -3.68
CA GLY A 30 -20.71 -5.47 -2.93
C GLY A 30 -20.35 -5.47 -1.45
N ILE A 31 -19.41 -6.31 -1.03
CA ILE A 31 -19.01 -6.45 0.38
C ILE A 31 -18.28 -5.19 0.90
N GLY A 32 -18.38 -4.98 2.21
CA GLY A 32 -17.68 -3.92 2.93
C GLY A 32 -16.43 -4.39 3.68
N ASN A 33 -15.91 -3.51 4.52
CA ASN A 33 -14.80 -3.83 5.42
C ASN A 33 -15.15 -5.01 6.35
N GLU A 34 -16.38 -5.06 6.87
CA GLU A 34 -16.85 -6.14 7.74
C GLU A 34 -16.77 -7.52 7.06
N GLY A 35 -17.12 -7.59 5.77
CA GLY A 35 -16.94 -8.80 4.95
C GLY A 35 -15.48 -9.27 4.93
N VAL A 36 -14.52 -8.35 4.79
CA VAL A 36 -13.08 -8.68 4.85
C VAL A 36 -12.69 -9.23 6.22
N PHE A 37 -13.26 -8.70 7.32
CA PHE A 37 -13.03 -9.25 8.67
C PHE A 37 -13.59 -10.66 8.84
N HIS A 38 -14.73 -10.99 8.22
CA HIS A 38 -15.30 -12.34 8.30
C HIS A 38 -14.42 -13.41 7.63
N ILE A 39 -13.73 -13.06 6.53
CA ILE A 39 -12.86 -13.99 5.81
C ILE A 39 -11.49 -14.21 6.49
N VAL A 40 -11.14 -13.44 7.52
CA VAL A 40 -9.88 -13.61 8.31
C VAL A 40 -9.77 -15.01 8.93
N SER A 41 -10.88 -15.69 9.16
CA SER A 41 -10.91 -17.09 9.59
C SER A 41 -10.16 -18.04 8.63
N LEU A 42 -10.06 -17.68 7.35
CA LEU A 42 -9.41 -18.44 6.28
C LEU A 42 -7.93 -18.06 6.07
N LYS A 43 -7.38 -17.16 6.89
CA LYS A 43 -6.02 -16.60 6.73
C LYS A 43 -4.87 -17.60 6.67
N GLN A 44 -5.07 -18.81 7.17
CA GLN A 44 -4.07 -19.87 7.16
C GLN A 44 -4.06 -20.65 5.83
N TYR A 45 -5.13 -20.57 5.05
CA TYR A 45 -5.35 -21.43 3.88
C TYR A 45 -5.30 -20.67 2.56
N LEU A 46 -5.69 -19.39 2.56
CA LEU A 46 -5.68 -18.58 1.35
C LEU A 46 -4.26 -18.19 0.93
N TYR A 47 -3.96 -18.46 -0.34
CA TYR A 47 -2.79 -17.96 -1.05
C TYR A 47 -3.17 -16.99 -2.18
N HIS A 48 -4.44 -16.95 -2.59
CA HIS A 48 -4.96 -16.03 -3.60
C HIS A 48 -6.29 -15.43 -3.13
N LEU A 49 -6.36 -14.10 -3.09
CA LEU A 49 -7.54 -13.37 -2.69
C LEU A 49 -7.83 -12.25 -3.70
N ASP A 50 -9.01 -12.29 -4.29
CA ASP A 50 -9.51 -11.24 -5.17
C ASP A 50 -10.70 -10.55 -4.52
N LEU A 51 -10.53 -9.26 -4.19
CA LEU A 51 -11.52 -8.37 -3.59
C LEU A 51 -11.94 -7.26 -4.57
N SER A 52 -11.68 -7.44 -5.86
CA SER A 52 -11.87 -6.41 -6.86
C SER A 52 -13.31 -5.90 -6.93
N ASN A 53 -13.46 -4.66 -7.38
CA ASN A 53 -14.75 -4.02 -7.65
C ASN A 53 -15.70 -3.97 -6.44
N ASN A 54 -15.15 -3.91 -5.22
CA ASN A 54 -15.89 -3.68 -3.98
C ASN A 54 -15.55 -2.30 -3.39
N PRO A 55 -16.24 -1.21 -3.82
CA PRO A 55 -15.86 0.15 -3.46
C PRO A 55 -16.04 0.50 -1.97
N MET A 56 -16.78 -0.32 -1.22
CA MET A 56 -17.00 -0.15 0.22
C MET A 56 -15.84 -0.70 1.06
N ILE A 57 -14.90 -1.44 0.47
CA ILE A 57 -13.66 -1.84 1.12
C ILE A 57 -12.70 -0.65 1.05
N ASP A 58 -12.28 -0.11 2.19
CA ASP A 58 -11.36 1.01 2.26
C ASP A 58 -10.16 0.73 3.19
N ASP A 59 -9.45 1.79 3.56
CA ASP A 59 -8.28 1.72 4.44
C ASP A 59 -8.57 1.00 5.77
N ASP A 60 -9.82 0.93 6.25
CA ASP A 60 -10.16 0.25 7.51
C ASP A 60 -10.14 -1.29 7.40
N ALA A 61 -10.10 -1.87 6.19
CA ALA A 61 -9.89 -3.30 5.98
C ALA A 61 -8.41 -3.73 6.14
N ILE A 62 -7.46 -2.80 6.10
CA ILE A 62 -6.01 -3.10 6.11
C ILE A 62 -5.56 -3.95 7.31
N PRO A 63 -6.02 -3.70 8.56
CA PRO A 63 -5.70 -4.56 9.69
C PRO A 63 -6.10 -6.02 9.48
N ALA A 64 -7.19 -6.29 8.78
CA ALA A 64 -7.61 -7.65 8.43
C ALA A 64 -6.70 -8.26 7.35
N LEU A 65 -6.42 -7.51 6.28
CA LEU A 65 -5.59 -7.96 5.16
C LEU A 65 -4.16 -8.35 5.57
N ILE A 66 -3.57 -7.62 6.52
CA ILE A 66 -2.22 -7.93 7.04
C ILE A 66 -2.14 -9.32 7.69
N LEU A 67 -3.25 -9.84 8.21
CA LEU A 67 -3.29 -11.14 8.90
C LEU A 67 -3.16 -12.35 7.95
N PHE A 68 -3.40 -12.16 6.66
CA PHE A 68 -3.30 -13.21 5.65
C PHE A 68 -1.85 -13.44 5.26
N LYS A 69 -1.10 -14.12 6.13
CA LYS A 69 0.35 -14.26 6.00
C LYS A 69 0.81 -15.12 4.83
N ASN A 70 -0.09 -15.96 4.32
CA ASN A 70 0.20 -16.94 3.27
C ASN A 70 -0.26 -16.49 1.88
N LEU A 71 -0.73 -15.24 1.72
CA LEU A 71 -1.10 -14.71 0.41
C LEU A 71 0.13 -14.48 -0.47
N ASP A 72 0.08 -15.09 -1.64
CA ASP A 72 0.98 -14.85 -2.77
C ASP A 72 0.39 -13.79 -3.72
N TYR A 73 -0.95 -13.67 -3.76
CA TYR A 73 -1.66 -12.72 -4.62
C TYR A 73 -2.85 -12.05 -3.91
N LEU A 74 -2.94 -10.73 -4.05
CA LEU A 74 -4.06 -9.92 -3.58
C LEU A 74 -4.49 -8.90 -4.64
N SER A 75 -5.70 -9.04 -5.19
CA SER A 75 -6.30 -7.98 -6.00
C SER A 75 -7.29 -7.15 -5.18
N ILE A 76 -7.10 -5.84 -5.18
CA ILE A 76 -7.96 -4.83 -4.54
C ILE A 76 -8.31 -3.72 -5.54
N VAL A 77 -8.34 -4.04 -6.83
CA VAL A 77 -8.73 -3.12 -7.90
C VAL A 77 -10.16 -2.63 -7.65
N GLY A 78 -10.45 -1.35 -7.91
CA GLY A 78 -11.81 -0.81 -7.74
C GLY A 78 -12.31 -0.73 -6.29
N THR A 79 -11.45 -0.97 -5.29
CA THR A 79 -11.75 -0.70 -3.87
C THR A 79 -11.50 0.77 -3.50
N GLY A 80 -11.98 1.18 -2.33
CA GLY A 80 -11.75 2.49 -1.72
C GLY A 80 -10.41 2.63 -0.99
N ILE A 81 -9.53 1.61 -1.04
CA ILE A 81 -8.19 1.65 -0.42
C ILE A 81 -7.34 2.75 -1.08
N LYS A 82 -6.56 3.48 -0.28
CA LYS A 82 -5.70 4.58 -0.73
C LYS A 82 -4.24 4.30 -0.41
N MET A 83 -3.36 5.17 -0.90
CA MET A 83 -1.91 5.09 -0.62
C MET A 83 -1.58 4.98 0.89
N PRO A 84 -2.23 5.68 1.83
CA PRO A 84 -2.01 5.45 3.26
C PRO A 84 -2.27 4.00 3.69
N GLY A 85 -3.39 3.40 3.24
CA GLY A 85 -3.68 1.98 3.45
C GLY A 85 -2.63 1.06 2.85
N LEU A 86 -2.25 1.26 1.59
CA LEU A 86 -1.22 0.46 0.91
C LEU A 86 0.14 0.51 1.62
N ARG A 87 0.58 1.69 2.06
CA ARG A 87 1.82 1.85 2.83
C ARG A 87 1.78 1.08 4.16
N ARG A 88 0.62 1.05 4.83
CA ARG A 88 0.41 0.26 6.05
C ARG A 88 0.39 -1.24 5.77
N LEU A 89 -0.15 -1.67 4.63
CA LEU A 89 -0.10 -3.07 4.17
C LEU A 89 1.34 -3.50 3.87
N ALA A 90 2.11 -2.66 3.18
CA ALA A 90 3.48 -2.94 2.75
C ALA A 90 4.48 -3.08 3.90
N THR A 91 4.30 -2.30 4.98
CA THR A 91 5.25 -2.26 6.11
C THR A 91 5.48 -3.61 6.80
N PRO A 92 4.45 -4.35 7.27
CA PRO A 92 4.63 -5.67 7.86
C PRO A 92 5.08 -6.71 6.83
N THR A 93 4.57 -6.65 5.60
CA THR A 93 4.97 -7.56 4.52
C THR A 93 6.47 -7.52 4.26
N GLN A 94 7.05 -6.32 4.13
CA GLN A 94 8.50 -6.15 3.98
C GLN A 94 9.27 -6.65 5.20
N LYS A 95 8.82 -6.33 6.43
CA LYS A 95 9.50 -6.75 7.67
C LYS A 95 9.51 -8.27 7.85
N GLU A 96 8.46 -8.94 7.38
CA GLU A 96 8.32 -10.39 7.43
C GLU A 96 9.00 -11.10 6.24
N GLY A 97 9.55 -10.35 5.28
CA GLY A 97 10.19 -10.91 4.07
C GLY A 97 9.20 -11.66 3.18
N ARG A 98 7.94 -11.25 3.18
CA ARG A 98 6.87 -11.87 2.41
C ARG A 98 6.85 -11.32 1.00
N GLU A 99 6.82 -12.21 0.02
CA GLU A 99 6.59 -11.88 -1.38
C GLU A 99 5.09 -12.04 -1.64
N ILE A 100 4.42 -10.93 -1.98
CA ILE A 100 3.01 -10.91 -2.34
C ILE A 100 2.87 -9.98 -3.54
N ALA A 101 2.26 -10.49 -4.60
CA ALA A 101 1.91 -9.70 -5.76
C ALA A 101 0.55 -9.03 -5.53
N ILE A 102 0.47 -7.72 -5.72
CA ILE A 102 -0.75 -6.96 -5.50
C ILE A 102 -1.19 -6.20 -6.75
N GLU A 103 -2.50 -6.18 -6.98
CA GLU A 103 -3.13 -5.25 -7.90
C GLU A 103 -3.88 -4.19 -7.09
N ILE A 104 -3.64 -2.91 -7.37
CA ILE A 104 -4.06 -1.80 -6.54
C ILE A 104 -5.17 -0.96 -7.19
N PRO A 105 -5.91 -0.14 -6.43
CA PRO A 105 -6.87 0.80 -7.00
C PRO A 105 -6.22 1.74 -8.01
N SER A 106 -6.90 2.03 -9.13
CA SER A 106 -6.39 2.84 -10.24
C SER A 106 -5.94 4.26 -9.85
N VAL A 107 -6.46 4.81 -8.74
CA VAL A 107 -6.00 6.10 -8.19
C VAL A 107 -4.61 5.97 -7.58
N CYS A 108 -4.31 4.85 -6.94
CA CYS A 108 -3.00 4.55 -6.36
C CYS A 108 -1.99 4.17 -7.44
N GLU A 109 -2.42 3.41 -8.44
CA GLU A 109 -1.61 3.09 -9.63
C GLU A 109 -1.12 4.37 -10.32
N LYS A 110 -2.04 5.28 -10.66
CA LYS A 110 -1.70 6.61 -11.22
C LYS A 110 -0.74 7.40 -10.35
N TYR A 111 -0.84 7.28 -9.03
CA TYR A 111 0.10 7.94 -8.11
C TYR A 111 1.50 7.32 -8.23
N ILE A 112 1.61 5.99 -8.26
CA ILE A 112 2.87 5.26 -8.40
C ILE A 112 3.51 5.51 -9.78
N ASP A 113 2.71 5.56 -10.85
CA ASP A 113 3.18 5.85 -12.22
C ASP A 113 3.77 7.25 -12.37
N ASN A 114 3.39 8.17 -11.48
CA ASN A 114 3.83 9.56 -11.49
C ASN A 114 4.68 9.90 -10.25
N ILE A 115 5.21 8.88 -9.55
CA ILE A 115 5.97 9.02 -8.30
C ILE A 115 7.19 9.93 -8.45
N GLU A 116 7.77 10.01 -9.65
CA GLU A 116 8.88 10.89 -10.00
C GLU A 116 8.53 12.38 -9.97
N LYS A 117 7.23 12.73 -9.88
CA LYS A 117 6.75 14.11 -9.72
C LYS A 117 6.49 14.46 -8.25
N GLU A 118 6.45 13.48 -7.35
CA GLU A 118 6.13 13.70 -5.94
C GLU A 118 7.35 14.21 -5.16
N TYR A 119 8.54 13.69 -5.48
CA TYR A 119 9.81 14.04 -4.84
C TYR A 119 10.99 13.54 -5.69
N LEU A 120 12.20 14.03 -5.40
CA LEU A 120 13.43 13.44 -5.96
C LEU A 120 13.58 11.95 -5.59
N LEU A 121 13.42 11.08 -6.59
CA LEU A 121 13.39 9.62 -6.44
C LEU A 121 14.76 9.03 -6.08
N GLN A 122 15.82 9.53 -6.70
CA GLN A 122 17.20 9.06 -6.49
C GLN A 122 18.12 10.20 -6.04
N PRO A 123 18.08 10.60 -4.75
CA PRO A 123 18.98 11.62 -4.23
C PRO A 123 20.43 11.13 -4.24
N ALA A 124 21.32 11.86 -4.91
CA ALA A 124 22.75 11.60 -4.89
C ALA A 124 23.44 12.32 -3.70
N PRO A 125 24.58 11.80 -3.18
CA PRO A 125 25.36 12.52 -2.17
C PRO A 125 25.67 13.96 -2.60
N PRO A 126 25.59 14.97 -1.69
CA PRO A 126 25.46 14.89 -0.24
C PRO A 126 24.00 15.00 0.27
N LEU A 127 23.02 14.54 -0.51
CA LEU A 127 21.62 14.45 -0.07
C LEU A 127 21.42 13.24 0.86
N ILE A 128 20.48 13.39 1.78
CA ILE A 128 20.16 12.42 2.82
C ILE A 128 18.97 11.59 2.37
N VAL A 129 19.10 10.28 2.50
CA VAL A 129 18.04 9.31 2.17
C VAL A 129 17.42 8.65 3.39
N ASP A 130 18.13 8.64 4.52
CA ASP A 130 17.67 8.08 5.79
C ASP A 130 16.83 9.11 6.59
N PRO A 131 15.53 8.85 6.83
CA PRO A 131 14.68 9.76 7.60
C PRO A 131 15.10 9.95 9.06
N THR A 132 15.79 8.97 9.66
CA THR A 132 16.08 8.98 11.11
C THR A 132 17.07 10.07 11.52
N VAL A 133 17.93 10.49 10.60
CA VAL A 133 18.96 11.52 10.86
C VAL A 133 18.48 12.95 10.63
N CYS A 134 17.27 13.17 10.10
CA CYS A 134 16.75 14.50 9.74
C CYS A 134 16.79 15.50 10.90
N SER A 135 16.52 15.03 12.13
CA SER A 135 16.49 15.86 13.34
C SER A 135 17.89 16.38 13.75
N MET A 136 18.95 15.72 13.30
CA MET A 136 20.35 16.05 13.59
C MET A 136 20.97 16.99 12.54
N LEU A 137 20.29 17.21 11.41
CA LEU A 137 20.82 18.01 10.31
C LEU A 137 20.89 19.50 10.64
N SER A 138 21.89 20.16 10.07
CA SER A 138 22.01 21.61 10.09
C SER A 138 20.93 22.27 9.23
N LYS A 139 20.61 23.54 9.51
CA LYS A 139 19.62 24.30 8.72
C LYS A 139 20.00 24.37 7.23
N ALA A 140 21.30 24.47 6.93
CA ALA A 140 21.81 24.50 5.56
C ALA A 140 21.65 23.14 4.86
N ALA A 141 21.93 22.03 5.55
CA ALA A 141 21.72 20.69 5.00
C ALA A 141 20.24 20.40 4.74
N LEU A 142 19.35 20.81 5.65
CA LEU A 142 17.89 20.69 5.46
C LEU A 142 17.40 21.48 4.25
N LYS A 143 17.82 22.75 4.12
CA LYS A 143 17.46 23.59 2.97
C LYS A 143 17.95 23.01 1.65
N ARG A 144 19.16 22.45 1.61
CA ARG A 144 19.71 21.76 0.42
C ARG A 144 18.88 20.54 0.04
N ASN A 145 18.54 19.69 1.02
CA ASN A 145 17.74 18.49 0.79
C ASN A 145 16.33 18.84 0.29
N LEU A 146 15.61 19.69 1.02
CA LEU A 146 14.29 20.11 0.62
C LEU A 146 14.29 20.87 -0.71
N GLY A 147 15.33 21.65 -1.01
CA GLY A 147 15.48 22.32 -2.30
C GLY A 147 15.62 21.34 -3.46
N ALA A 148 16.33 20.23 -3.26
CA ALA A 148 16.45 19.18 -4.27
C ALA A 148 15.11 18.48 -4.54
N HIS A 149 14.32 18.20 -3.47
CA HIS A 149 12.96 17.68 -3.65
C HIS A 149 12.01 18.72 -4.26
N ALA A 150 12.15 20.00 -3.91
CA ALA A 150 11.33 21.09 -4.43
C ALA A 150 11.58 21.40 -5.92
N ALA A 151 12.77 21.07 -6.43
CA ALA A 151 13.07 21.15 -7.86
C ALA A 151 12.25 20.15 -8.70
N VAL A 152 11.76 19.07 -8.06
CA VAL A 152 10.87 18.07 -8.67
C VAL A 152 9.42 18.44 -8.41
N ASN A 153 9.08 18.76 -7.16
CA ASN A 153 7.73 19.11 -6.74
C ASN A 153 7.71 20.51 -6.12
N SER A 154 7.21 21.50 -6.89
CA SER A 154 7.19 22.90 -6.47
C SER A 154 6.32 23.19 -5.25
N SER A 155 5.46 22.26 -4.83
CA SER A 155 4.68 22.40 -3.59
C SER A 155 5.53 22.20 -2.32
N ILE A 156 6.71 21.58 -2.43
CA ILE A 156 7.61 21.35 -1.32
C ILE A 156 8.33 22.65 -0.93
N LEU A 157 8.09 23.09 0.30
CA LEU A 157 8.75 24.29 0.83
C LEU A 157 10.15 23.95 1.35
N ALA A 158 11.18 24.62 0.83
CA ALA A 158 12.57 24.50 1.29
C ALA A 158 12.96 25.48 2.42
N SER A 159 11.99 26.23 2.95
CA SER A 159 12.18 27.24 3.99
C SER A 159 11.40 26.89 5.27
N GLY A 160 11.65 27.66 6.34
CA GLY A 160 11.01 27.51 7.64
C GLY A 160 12.00 27.47 8.80
N THR A 161 11.49 27.11 9.99
CA THR A 161 12.33 26.80 11.14
C THR A 161 13.09 25.50 10.92
N ARG A 162 14.18 25.28 11.65
CA ARG A 162 14.96 24.04 11.54
C ARG A 162 14.09 22.80 11.84
N LYS A 163 13.21 22.91 12.84
CA LYS A 163 12.29 21.84 13.25
C LYS A 163 11.27 21.50 12.16
N GLU A 164 10.62 22.51 11.59
CA GLU A 164 9.67 22.32 10.48
C GLU A 164 10.32 21.66 9.27
N MET A 165 11.52 22.13 8.89
CA MET A 165 12.23 21.56 7.74
C MET A 165 12.69 20.12 8.01
N ALA A 166 13.13 19.81 9.22
CA ALA A 166 13.50 18.45 9.61
C ALA A 166 12.30 17.50 9.54
N GLU A 167 11.15 17.92 10.07
CA GLU A 167 9.92 17.13 10.03
C GLU A 167 9.43 16.92 8.59
N ARG A 168 9.45 17.97 7.77
CA ARG A 168 9.06 17.89 6.36
C ARG A 168 9.96 16.95 5.58
N LEU A 169 11.28 17.06 5.75
CA LEU A 169 12.22 16.18 5.07
C LEU A 169 12.01 14.75 5.53
N LYS A 170 11.90 14.51 6.83
CA LYS A 170 11.61 13.18 7.39
C LYS A 170 10.36 12.56 6.74
N ASN A 171 9.25 13.31 6.67
CA ASN A 171 8.00 12.84 6.06
C ASN A 171 8.17 12.50 4.58
N ILE A 172 8.90 13.30 3.81
CA ILE A 172 9.20 13.00 2.39
C ILE A 172 10.02 11.71 2.28
N LEU A 173 11.06 11.55 3.09
CA LEU A 173 11.93 10.38 3.05
C LEU A 173 11.20 9.10 3.50
N GLU A 174 10.36 9.17 4.52
CA GLU A 174 9.51 8.06 4.99
C GLU A 174 8.46 7.69 3.94
N THR A 175 7.79 8.69 3.36
CA THR A 175 6.81 8.49 2.29
C THR A 175 7.46 7.83 1.08
N ARG A 176 8.60 8.36 0.61
CA ARG A 176 9.37 7.76 -0.49
C ARG A 176 9.74 6.31 -0.21
N LYS A 177 10.25 6.03 0.99
CA LYS A 177 10.62 4.67 1.36
C LYS A 177 9.42 3.72 1.23
N LEU A 178 8.25 4.12 1.73
CA LEU A 178 7.06 3.27 1.71
C LEU A 178 6.46 3.14 0.31
N ASP A 179 6.48 4.20 -0.50
CA ASP A 179 5.99 4.14 -1.88
C ASP A 179 6.82 3.19 -2.75
N LEU A 180 8.14 3.19 -2.57
CA LEU A 180 9.03 2.26 -3.28
C LEU A 180 8.72 0.80 -2.94
N ILE A 181 8.39 0.52 -1.67
CA ILE A 181 7.98 -0.83 -1.25
C ILE A 181 6.65 -1.21 -1.88
N VAL A 182 5.67 -0.30 -1.89
CA VAL A 182 4.39 -0.55 -2.56
C VAL A 182 4.61 -0.84 -4.05
N ARG A 183 5.48 -0.06 -4.72
CA ARG A 183 5.82 -0.26 -6.13
C ARG A 183 6.48 -1.63 -6.39
N GLU A 184 7.33 -2.09 -5.49
CA GLU A 184 7.98 -3.42 -5.58
C GLU A 184 6.99 -4.58 -5.41
N MET A 185 5.83 -4.36 -4.79
CA MET A 185 4.81 -5.38 -4.59
C MET A 185 3.83 -5.52 -5.78
N LEU A 186 3.84 -4.57 -6.73
CA LEU A 186 2.88 -4.59 -7.83
C LEU A 186 3.15 -5.77 -8.76
N THR A 187 2.08 -6.43 -9.20
CA THR A 187 2.16 -7.42 -10.29
C THR A 187 2.70 -6.75 -11.55
N ASP A 188 3.63 -7.41 -12.25
CA ASP A 188 4.00 -6.99 -13.61
C ASP A 188 2.78 -7.15 -14.52
N GLU A 189 2.44 -6.10 -15.29
CA GLU A 189 1.33 -6.07 -16.26
C GLU A 189 1.40 -7.23 -17.30
N ASP A 190 2.53 -7.91 -17.41
CA ASP A 190 2.79 -9.01 -18.35
C ASP A 190 2.31 -10.39 -17.88
N THR A 191 1.67 -10.52 -16.71
CA THR A 191 1.16 -11.82 -16.21
C THR A 191 -0.27 -12.17 -16.63
N GLU A 192 -0.96 -11.34 -17.41
CA GLU A 192 -2.18 -11.72 -18.11
C GLU A 192 -1.88 -12.62 -19.33
N GLY A 193 -1.52 -13.88 -19.10
CA GLY A 193 -1.18 -14.76 -20.23
C GLY A 193 -0.84 -16.22 -19.97
N ALA A 194 -1.22 -16.83 -18.84
CA ALA A 194 -1.00 -18.26 -18.59
C ALA A 194 -2.25 -19.01 -18.11
#